data_AF-X0TLZ1-F1
#
_entry.id   AF-X0TLZ1-F1
#
_cell.length_a   1.000
_cell.length_b   1.000
_cell.length_c   1.000
_cell.angle_alpha   90.00
_cell.angle_beta   90.00
_cell.angle_gamma   90.00
#
_symmetry.space_group_name_H-M   'P 1'
#
loop_
_entity.id
_entity.type
_entity.pdbx_description
1 polymer ?
#
loop_
_entity_poly.entity_id
_entity_poly.type
_entity_poly.pdbx_seq_one_letter_code
_entity_poly.pdbx_strand_id
1 'polypeptide(L)'
;MAVAENYPQLVSSQPYKVLVERIAKAEDQIYDKRVEYNNSVNVYNTRLSTFPANLIGRVMYFRLQPYFSWDDKPEWVFEGENQKTKNLKLKTKNHN
;
A
#
# COMPACT_ATOMS: atom_id res chain seq x y z
N MET A 1 -0.90 -13.84 12.09
CA MET A 1 -2.12 -14.47 12.66
C MET A 1 -1.70 -15.63 13.58
N ALA A 2 -1.22 -15.36 14.79
CA ALA A 2 -0.68 -16.39 15.69
C ALA A 2 -1.75 -17.02 16.61
N VAL A 3 -2.90 -16.36 16.81
CA VAL A 3 -3.97 -16.83 17.70
C VAL A 3 -4.86 -17.90 17.05
N ALA A 4 -4.91 -17.95 15.72
CA ALA A 4 -5.73 -18.89 14.97
C ALA A 4 -5.24 -20.35 15.09
N GLU A 5 -3.94 -20.55 15.29
CA GLU A 5 -3.32 -21.88 15.37
C GLU A 5 -3.67 -22.62 16.67
N ASN A 6 -3.93 -21.89 17.76
CA ASN A 6 -4.26 -22.48 19.06
C ASN A 6 -5.76 -22.84 19.24
N TYR A 7 -6.66 -22.40 18.34
CA TYR A 7 -8.11 -22.61 18.49
C TYR A 7 -8.82 -22.90 17.15
N PRO A 8 -8.66 -24.13 16.59
CA PRO A 8 -9.27 -24.52 15.31
C PRO A 8 -10.81 -24.37 15.28
N GLN A 9 -11.46 -24.64 16.42
CA GLN A 9 -12.91 -24.48 16.58
C GLN A 9 -13.38 -23.02 16.50
N LEU A 10 -12.55 -22.05 16.91
CA LEU A 10 -12.89 -20.63 16.91
C LEU A 10 -12.76 -20.03 15.51
N VAL A 11 -11.77 -20.50 14.73
CA VAL A 11 -11.57 -20.11 13.32
C VAL A 11 -12.76 -20.50 12.45
N SER A 12 -13.41 -21.62 12.77
CA SER A 12 -14.59 -22.10 12.05
C SER A 12 -15.88 -21.35 12.41
N SER A 13 -15.89 -20.58 13.50
CA SER A 13 -17.07 -19.86 13.95
C SER A 13 -17.47 -18.73 12.99
N GLN A 14 -18.76 -18.63 12.69
CA GLN A 14 -19.28 -17.61 11.77
C GLN A 14 -18.93 -16.17 12.18
N PRO A 15 -19.01 -15.77 13.46
CA PRO A 15 -18.65 -14.41 13.88
C PRO A 15 -17.17 -14.08 13.68
N TYR A 16 -16.28 -15.05 13.92
CA TYR A 16 -14.83 -14.88 13.72
C TYR A 16 -14.50 -14.64 12.23
N LYS A 17 -15.10 -15.43 11.32
CA LYS A 17 -14.90 -15.26 9.87
C LYS A 17 -15.30 -13.86 9.39
N VAL A 18 -16.43 -13.34 9.88
CA VAL A 18 -16.89 -11.97 9.55
C VAL A 18 -15.92 -10.91 10.04
N LEU A 19 -15.35 -11.07 11.25
CA LEU A 19 -14.36 -10.14 11.78
C LEU A 19 -13.07 -10.14 10.96
N VAL A 20 -12.55 -11.33 10.64
CA VAL A 20 -11.34 -11.46 9.80
C VAL A 20 -11.57 -10.86 8.42
N GLU A 21 -12.72 -11.08 7.81
CA GLU A 21 -13.08 -10.46 6.53
C GLU A 21 -13.13 -8.92 6.62
N ARG A 22 -13.69 -8.36 7.70
CA ARG A 22 -13.71 -6.91 7.93
C ARG A 22 -12.32 -6.34 8.14
N ILE A 23 -11.45 -7.04 8.87
CA ILE A 23 -10.05 -6.64 9.06
C ILE A 23 -9.31 -6.64 7.72
N ALA A 24 -9.49 -7.68 6.91
CA ALA A 24 -8.89 -7.74 5.57
C ALA A 24 -9.35 -6.56 4.69
N LYS A 25 -10.65 -6.25 4.69
CA LYS A 25 -11.18 -5.07 3.97
C LYS A 25 -10.62 -3.75 4.49
N ALA A 26 -10.46 -3.60 5.79
CA ALA A 26 -9.88 -2.39 6.38
C ALA A 26 -8.40 -2.25 5.98
N GLU A 27 -7.66 -3.34 5.94
CA GLU A 27 -6.27 -3.36 5.51
C GLU A 27 -6.11 -2.98 4.03
N ASP A 28 -6.94 -3.55 3.15
CA ASP A 28 -6.97 -3.18 1.73
C ASP A 28 -7.22 -1.68 1.54
N GLN A 29 -8.15 -1.11 2.33
CA GLN A 29 -8.41 0.34 2.32
C GLN A 29 -7.21 1.16 2.79
N ILE A 30 -6.52 0.73 3.86
CA ILE A 30 -5.31 1.39 4.36
C ILE A 30 -4.21 1.36 3.29
N TYR A 31 -4.04 0.22 2.62
CA TYR A 31 -3.09 0.06 1.53
C TYR A 31 -3.40 1.00 0.37
N ASP A 32 -4.65 1.02 -0.10
CA ASP A 32 -5.06 1.86 -1.23
C ASP A 32 -4.86 3.35 -0.91
N LYS A 33 -5.20 3.78 0.31
CA LYS A 33 -4.98 5.17 0.76
C LYS A 33 -3.51 5.54 0.82
N ARG A 34 -2.63 4.60 1.20
CA ARG A 34 -1.19 4.81 1.14
C ARG A 34 -0.70 5.02 -0.29
N VAL A 35 -1.13 4.16 -1.21
CA VAL A 35 -0.74 4.26 -2.62
C VAL A 35 -1.21 5.60 -3.20
N GLU A 36 -2.45 5.98 -2.91
CA GLU A 36 -3.04 7.27 -3.31
C GLU A 36 -2.21 8.46 -2.79
N TYR A 37 -1.88 8.45 -1.49
CA TYR A 37 -1.03 9.48 -0.88
C TYR A 37 0.35 9.56 -1.55
N ASN A 38 1.03 8.43 -1.70
CA ASN A 38 2.37 8.38 -2.28
C ASN A 38 2.38 8.83 -3.75
N ASN A 39 1.33 8.49 -4.52
CA ASN A 39 1.18 8.98 -5.88
C ASN A 39 1.01 10.50 -5.93
N SER A 40 0.19 11.06 -5.04
CA SER A 40 0.01 12.52 -4.93
C SER A 40 1.31 13.22 -4.56
N VAL A 41 2.04 12.71 -3.56
CA VAL A 41 3.37 13.21 -3.16
C VAL A 41 4.37 13.11 -4.30
N ASN A 42 4.37 12.00 -5.07
CA ASN A 42 5.24 11.84 -6.22
C ASN A 42 4.98 12.92 -7.28
N VAL A 43 3.71 13.14 -7.64
CA VAL A 43 3.34 14.18 -8.61
C VAL A 43 3.75 15.56 -8.10
N TYR A 44 3.50 15.86 -6.83
CA TYR A 44 3.90 17.10 -6.19
C TYR A 44 5.42 17.32 -6.23
N ASN A 45 6.20 16.34 -5.76
CA ASN A 45 7.66 16.40 -5.70
C ASN A 45 8.27 16.50 -7.10
N THR A 46 7.74 15.75 -8.07
CA THR A 46 8.19 15.79 -9.46
C THR A 46 7.95 17.17 -10.06
N ARG A 47 6.75 17.74 -9.88
CA ARG A 47 6.43 19.10 -10.35
C ARG A 47 7.35 20.12 -9.69
N LEU A 48 7.52 20.05 -8.37
CA LEU A 48 8.39 20.97 -7.63
C LEU A 48 9.86 20.85 -8.04
N SER A 49 10.31 19.69 -8.53
CA SER A 49 11.70 19.46 -8.96
C SER A 49 11.93 19.78 -10.44
N THR A 50 10.87 19.99 -11.23
CA THR A 50 10.95 20.22 -12.68
C THR A 50 11.00 21.71 -12.99
N PHE A 51 11.78 22.10 -14.00
CA PHE A 51 11.79 23.48 -14.51
C PHE A 51 10.45 23.81 -15.21
N PRO A 52 9.86 25.01 -14.99
CA PRO A 52 10.35 26.15 -14.21
C PRO A 52 9.86 26.17 -12.74
N ALA A 53 9.04 25.21 -12.34
CA ALA A 53 8.40 25.18 -11.03
C ALA A 53 9.39 25.07 -9.86
N ASN A 54 10.56 24.48 -10.05
CA ASN A 54 11.64 24.45 -9.05
C ASN A 54 12.18 25.84 -8.66
N LEU A 55 12.21 26.79 -9.60
CA LEU A 55 12.67 28.15 -9.35
C LEU A 55 11.63 28.94 -8.55
N ILE A 56 10.38 28.91 -9.01
CA ILE A 56 9.25 29.55 -8.31
C ILE A 56 9.05 28.92 -6.94
N GLY A 57 9.17 27.58 -6.86
CA GLY A 57 9.05 26.82 -5.63
C GLY A 57 10.07 27.22 -4.56
N ARG A 58 11.31 27.51 -4.97
CA ARG A 58 12.36 27.99 -4.07
C ARG A 58 12.08 29.41 -3.55
N VAL A 59 11.52 30.29 -4.38
CA VAL A 59 11.11 31.66 -3.98
C VAL A 59 9.91 31.63 -3.05
N MET A 60 8.97 30.70 -3.27
CA MET A 60 7.76 30.50 -2.47
C MET A 60 7.96 29.57 -1.26
N TYR A 61 9.20 29.16 -0.97
CA TYR A 61 9.57 28.24 0.12
C TYR A 61 8.82 26.88 0.13
N PHE A 62 8.38 26.40 -1.02
CA PHE A 62 7.79 25.06 -1.14
C PHE A 62 8.86 23.98 -0.93
N ARG A 63 8.56 22.98 -0.10
CA ARG A 63 9.46 21.88 0.24
C ARG A 63 8.90 20.55 -0.21
N LEU A 64 9.79 19.65 -0.62
CA LEU A 64 9.44 18.26 -0.94
C LEU A 64 8.75 17.60 0.25
N GLN A 65 7.70 16.84 -0.04
CA GLN A 65 6.96 16.08 0.95
C GLN A 65 7.51 14.66 1.05
N PRO A 66 7.61 14.08 2.26
CA PRO A 66 8.05 12.71 2.45
C PRO A 66 6.98 11.72 1.95
N TYR A 67 7.42 10.55 1.49
CA TYR A 67 6.52 9.43 1.21
C TYR A 67 6.07 8.76 2.51
N PHE A 68 4.90 8.15 2.49
CA PHE A 68 4.40 7.29 3.56
C PHE A 68 4.94 5.87 3.35
N SER A 69 5.96 5.50 4.13
CA SER A 69 6.54 4.16 4.18
C SER A 69 6.45 3.60 5.60
N TRP A 70 6.33 2.28 5.71
CA TRP A 70 6.45 1.56 6.98
C TRP A 70 7.89 1.08 7.05
N ASP A 71 8.61 1.47 8.09
CA ASP A 71 9.99 1.03 8.32
C ASP A 71 10.01 -0.50 8.57
N ASP A 72 8.98 -0.99 9.26
CA ASP A 72 8.75 -2.41 9.50
C ASP A 72 7.71 -2.94 8.51
N LYS A 73 8.17 -3.68 7.50
CA LYS A 73 7.26 -4.53 6.71
C LYS A 73 6.67 -5.55 7.66
N PRO A 74 5.33 -5.67 7.76
CA PRO A 74 4.74 -6.71 8.58
C PRO A 74 5.19 -8.08 8.05
N GLU A 75 5.65 -8.95 8.95
CA GLU A 75 6.07 -10.31 8.61
C GLU A 75 4.91 -11.16 8.05
N TRP A 76 3.68 -10.69 8.22
CA TRP A 76 2.51 -11.31 7.64
C TRP A 76 2.30 -10.87 6.18
N VAL A 77 2.30 -11.84 5.27
CA VAL A 77 2.11 -11.65 3.83
C VAL A 77 0.63 -11.38 3.52
N PHE A 78 0.31 -10.19 3.00
CA PHE A 78 -1.03 -9.85 2.53
C PHE A 78 -1.32 -10.46 1.15
N GLU A 79 -2.42 -11.20 1.02
CA GLU A 79 -2.85 -11.84 -0.24
C GLU A 79 -3.00 -10.83 -1.41
N GLY A 80 -3.32 -9.56 -1.11
CA GLY A 80 -3.46 -8.48 -2.10
C GLY A 80 -2.18 -8.12 -2.86
N GLU A 81 -0.99 -8.28 -2.25
CA GLU A 81 0.29 -8.08 -2.94
C GLU A 81 0.58 -9.21 -3.94
N ASN A 82 0.15 -10.43 -3.64
CA ASN A 82 0.34 -11.60 -4.51
C ASN A 82 -0.43 -11.49 -5.83
N GLN A 83 -1.58 -10.81 -5.84
CA GLN A 83 -2.38 -10.63 -7.07
C GLN A 83 -1.76 -9.59 -8.01
N LYS A 84 -1.29 -8.45 -7.47
CA LYS A 84 -0.60 -7.42 -8.28
C LYS A 84 0.73 -7.93 -8.83
N THR A 85 1.50 -8.67 -8.04
CA THR A 85 2.77 -9.27 -8.49
C THR A 85 2.58 -10.43 -9.47
N LYS A 86 1.56 -11.29 -9.30
CA LYS A 86 1.18 -12.30 -10.30
C LYS A 86 0.80 -11.66 -11.64
N ASN A 87 -0.04 -10.62 -11.61
CA ASN A 87 -0.47 -9.92 -12.82
C ASN A 87 0.69 -9.18 -13.51
N LEU A 88 1.65 -8.64 -12.75
CA LEU A 88 2.88 -8.06 -13.30
C LEU A 88 3.78 -9.13 -13.97
N LYS A 89 3.96 -10.29 -13.32
CA LYS A 89 4.74 -11.41 -13.86
C LYS A 89 4.10 -12.07 -15.10
N LEU A 90 2.77 -12.07 -15.18
CA LEU A 90 2.02 -12.55 -16.35
C LEU A 90 2.16 -11.58 -17.54
N LYS A 91 2.15 -10.26 -17.28
CA LYS A 91 2.31 -9.25 -18.33
C LYS A 91 3.71 -9.27 -18.96
N THR A 92 4.76 -9.58 -18.19
CA THR A 92 6.14 -9.69 -18.69
C THR A 92 6.44 -11.01 -19.40
N LYS A 93 5.64 -12.07 -19.18
CA LYS A 93 5.77 -13.34 -19.89
C LYS A 93 5.09 -13.37 -21.27
N ASN A 94 4.17 -12.46 -21.54
CA ASN A 94 3.44 -12.38 -22.81
C ASN A 94 4.08 -11.40 -23.82
N HIS A 95 5.31 -10.94 -23.57
CA HIS A 95 6.07 -10.03 -24.44
C HIS A 95 7.46 -10.56 -24.82
N ASN A 96 7.66 -11.88 -24.76
CA ASN A 96 8.75 -12.61 -25.44
C ASN A 96 8.17 -13.64 -26.39
#